data_AF-A0A924W9G5-F1
#
_entry.id   AF-A0A924W9G5-F1
#
_cell.length_a   1.000
_cell.length_b   1.000
_cell.length_c   1.000
_cell.angle_alpha   90.00
_cell.angle_beta   90.00
_cell.angle_gamma   90.00
#
_symmetry.space_group_name_H-M   'P 1'
#
loop_
_entity.id
_entity.type
_entity.pdbx_description
1 polymer ?
#
loop_
_entity_poly.entity_id
_entity_poly.type
_entity_poly.pdbx_seq_one_letter_code
_entity_poly.pdbx_strand_id
1 'polypeptide(L)'
;MSTSRDVTSQCPSYEELAMYAQAGPVSADLDPHIQACPACLGEVRLMHQDAHAVSCLADYLRSPCQSPGATSQAGFDPIPEVDGYVLQGEIARGAQGIVYRAVQEH
;
A
#
# COMPACT_ATOMS: atom_id res chain seq x y z
N MET A 1 -34.61 26.91 4.07
CA MET A 1 -33.79 26.07 4.97
C MET A 1 -32.51 25.71 4.22
N SER A 2 -31.40 26.14 4.80
CA SER A 2 -30.00 25.76 4.54
C SER A 2 -29.50 25.75 3.08
N THR A 3 -28.82 26.85 2.75
CA THR A 3 -27.91 27.01 1.61
C THR A 3 -26.79 25.97 1.67
N SER A 4 -26.75 25.06 0.68
CA SER A 4 -25.54 24.31 0.32
C SER A 4 -24.41 25.30 0.12
N ARG A 5 -23.45 25.32 1.05
CA ARG A 5 -22.21 26.07 0.86
C ARG A 5 -21.43 25.38 -0.25
N ASP A 6 -21.13 26.14 -1.29
CA ASP A 6 -20.04 25.91 -2.23
C ASP A 6 -18.85 25.24 -1.55
N VAL A 7 -18.56 23.99 -1.95
CA VAL A 7 -17.23 23.39 -1.79
C VAL A 7 -16.52 23.61 -3.11
N THR A 8 -16.14 24.87 -3.35
CA THR A 8 -15.15 25.26 -4.35
C THR A 8 -13.74 25.18 -3.77
N SER A 9 -13.38 24.03 -3.20
CA SER A 9 -11.98 23.64 -3.05
C SER A 9 -11.79 22.41 -3.92
N GLN A 10 -11.14 22.60 -5.07
CA GLN A 10 -10.65 21.48 -5.86
C GLN A 10 -9.95 20.50 -4.93
N CYS A 11 -10.28 19.22 -5.07
CA CYS A 11 -9.57 18.18 -4.32
C CYS A 11 -8.06 18.34 -4.58
N PRO A 12 -7.22 18.13 -3.54
CA PRO A 12 -5.78 18.11 -3.71
C PRO A 12 -5.37 17.19 -4.84
N SER A 13 -4.26 17.52 -5.48
CA SER A 13 -3.67 16.66 -6.48
C SER A 13 -3.27 15.31 -5.87
N TYR A 14 -3.18 14.29 -6.72
CA TYR A 14 -2.71 12.97 -6.32
C TYR A 14 -1.34 13.03 -5.62
N GLU A 15 -0.44 13.89 -6.10
CA GLU A 15 0.89 14.08 -5.52
C GLU A 15 0.81 14.62 -4.08
N GLU A 16 -0.07 15.58 -3.82
CA GLU A 16 -0.30 16.11 -2.46
C GLU A 16 -0.88 15.06 -1.51
N LEU A 17 -1.81 14.22 -2.00
CA LEU A 17 -2.35 13.09 -1.23
C LEU A 17 -1.27 12.04 -0.94
N ALA A 18 -0.41 11.73 -1.92
CA ALA A 18 0.69 10.78 -1.75
C ALA A 18 1.75 11.30 -0.77
N MET A 19 2.07 12.59 -0.80
CA MET A 19 2.95 13.22 0.20
C MET A 19 2.32 13.18 1.59
N TYR A 20 1.01 13.47 1.70
CA TYR A 20 0.28 13.36 2.95
C TYR A 20 0.32 11.94 3.52
N ALA A 21 0.05 10.93 2.68
CA ALA A 21 0.06 9.52 3.10
C ALA A 21 1.47 9.04 3.53
N GLN A 22 2.54 9.63 2.99
CA GLN A 22 3.91 9.24 3.35
C GLN A 22 4.47 9.98 4.56
N ALA A 23 4.25 11.30 4.64
CA ALA A 23 4.94 12.18 5.58
C ALA A 23 4.00 12.95 6.54
N GLY A 24 2.68 12.77 6.39
CA GLY A 24 1.68 13.54 7.11
C GLY A 24 1.41 14.92 6.49
N PRO A 25 0.69 15.81 7.20
CA PRO A 25 0.23 17.08 6.64
C PRO A 25 1.38 17.99 6.19
N VAL A 26 1.44 18.23 4.88
CA VAL A 26 2.39 19.15 4.24
C VAL A 26 1.92 20.60 4.23
N SER A 27 0.64 20.84 4.50
CA SER A 27 0.05 22.18 4.66
C SER A 27 -1.05 22.16 5.72
N ALA A 28 -1.31 23.32 6.33
CA ALA A 28 -2.30 23.47 7.40
C ALA A 28 -3.75 23.20 6.92
N ASP A 29 -4.02 23.36 5.62
CA ASP A 29 -5.36 23.24 5.04
C ASP A 29 -5.65 21.83 4.50
N LEU A 30 -4.60 21.01 4.33
CA LEU A 30 -4.73 19.69 3.72
C LEU A 30 -5.36 18.66 4.67
N ASP A 31 -4.94 18.65 5.93
CA ASP A 31 -5.51 17.77 6.96
C ASP A 31 -7.02 17.97 7.16
N PRO A 32 -7.53 19.20 7.41
CA PRO A 32 -8.97 19.40 7.56
C PRO A 32 -9.74 19.10 6.27
N HIS A 33 -9.16 19.30 5.09
CA HIS A 33 -9.78 18.89 3.84
C HIS A 33 -9.92 17.37 3.74
N ILE A 34 -8.84 16.61 3.99
CA ILE A 34 -8.85 15.14 3.91
C ILE A 34 -9.84 14.55 4.90
N GLN A 35 -9.92 15.08 6.12
CA GLN A 35 -10.90 14.62 7.12
C GLN A 35 -12.36 14.95 6.73
N ALA A 36 -12.59 16.04 5.97
CA ALA A 36 -13.92 16.46 5.55
C ALA A 36 -14.38 15.88 4.20
N CYS A 37 -13.46 15.45 3.34
CA CYS A 37 -13.74 14.97 1.99
C CYS A 37 -13.65 13.43 1.92
N PRO A 38 -14.78 12.69 1.80
CA PRO A 38 -14.78 11.22 1.80
C PRO A 38 -13.94 10.59 0.68
N ALA A 39 -13.84 11.25 -0.47
CA ALA A 39 -13.04 10.77 -1.60
C ALA A 39 -11.54 10.85 -1.29
N CYS A 40 -11.06 12.01 -0.80
CA CYS A 40 -9.65 12.18 -0.43
C CYS A 40 -9.26 11.29 0.76
N LEU A 41 -10.16 11.11 1.74
CA LEU A 41 -9.95 10.18 2.84
C LEU A 41 -9.83 8.73 2.36
N GLY A 42 -10.65 8.33 1.38
CA GLY A 42 -10.58 7.00 0.77
C GLY A 42 -9.24 6.76 0.08
N GLU A 43 -8.81 7.69 -0.77
CA GLU A 43 -7.52 7.62 -1.47
C GLU A 43 -6.34 7.50 -0.50
N VAL A 44 -6.29 8.36 0.53
CA VAL A 44 -5.20 8.31 1.52
C VAL A 44 -5.19 6.98 2.28
N ARG A 45 -6.37 6.41 2.59
CA ARG A 45 -6.44 5.09 3.24
C ARG A 45 -5.91 3.98 2.35
N LEU A 46 -6.24 3.99 1.05
CA LEU A 46 -5.71 3.03 0.08
C LEU A 46 -4.18 3.15 -0.01
N MET A 47 -3.65 4.37 -0.11
CA MET A 47 -2.21 4.61 -0.13
C MET A 47 -1.50 4.08 1.13
N HIS A 48 -2.11 4.25 2.31
CA HIS A 48 -1.57 3.69 3.56
C HIS A 48 -1.60 2.16 3.58
N GLN A 49 -2.68 1.55 3.09
CA GLN A 49 -2.78 0.09 2.98
C GLN A 49 -1.71 -0.48 2.04
N ASP A 50 -1.52 0.15 0.88
CA ASP A 50 -0.50 -0.25 -0.08
C ASP A 50 0.91 -0.10 0.48
N ALA A 51 1.20 1.03 1.14
CA ALA A 51 2.49 1.25 1.79
C ALA A 51 2.77 0.22 2.89
N HIS A 52 1.76 -0.14 3.68
CA HIS A 52 1.85 -1.17 4.70
C HIS A 52 2.11 -2.55 4.09
N ALA A 53 1.35 -2.94 3.05
CA ALA A 53 1.53 -4.20 2.35
C ALA A 53 2.94 -4.35 1.76
N VAL A 54 3.48 -3.29 1.15
CA VAL A 54 4.85 -3.25 0.65
C VAL A 54 5.87 -3.41 1.78
N SER A 55 5.67 -2.74 2.92
CA SER A 55 6.55 -2.89 4.08
C SER A 55 6.55 -4.31 4.63
N CYS A 56 5.37 -4.92 4.81
CA CYS A 56 5.24 -6.31 5.27
C CYS A 56 5.93 -7.30 4.34
N LEU A 57 5.76 -7.14 3.02
CA LEU A 57 6.45 -7.97 2.04
C LEU A 57 7.97 -7.78 2.12
N ALA A 58 8.44 -6.53 2.26
CA ALA A 58 9.86 -6.25 2.39
C ALA A 58 10.45 -6.89 3.65
N ASP A 59 9.75 -6.85 4.79
CA ASP A 59 10.17 -7.47 6.04
C ASP A 59 10.15 -9.01 5.95
N TYR A 60 9.13 -9.60 5.32
CA TYR A 60 9.07 -11.04 5.05
C TYR A 60 10.27 -11.51 4.21
N LEU A 61 10.57 -10.78 3.12
CA LEU A 61 11.73 -11.06 2.27
C LEU A 61 13.08 -10.80 2.95
N ARG A 62 13.12 -9.98 3.99
CA ARG A 62 14.32 -9.72 4.79
C ARG A 62 14.54 -10.79 5.88
N SER A 63 13.54 -11.64 6.14
CA SER A 63 13.60 -12.72 7.12
C SER A 63 13.65 -14.15 6.54
N PRO A 64 14.49 -14.49 5.55
CA PRO A 64 14.96 -15.84 5.39
C PRO A 64 16.17 -16.02 6.31
N CYS A 65 16.10 -16.96 7.26
CA CYS A 65 17.27 -17.41 7.99
C CYS A 65 18.44 -17.61 7.00
N GLN A 66 19.56 -16.95 7.28
CA GLN A 66 20.84 -17.20 6.64
C GLN A 66 21.19 -18.68 6.78
N SER A 67 20.87 -19.47 5.75
CA SER A 67 21.41 -20.82 5.59
C SER A 67 22.40 -20.75 4.44
N PRO A 68 23.72 -20.74 4.71
CA PRO A 68 24.71 -20.80 3.65
C PRO A 68 24.63 -22.19 3.02
N GLY A 69 24.09 -22.28 1.81
CA GLY A 69 24.21 -23.47 0.97
C GLY A 69 22.92 -24.20 0.58
N ALA A 70 21.74 -23.61 0.70
CA ALA A 70 20.51 -24.28 0.26
C ALA A 70 20.32 -24.15 -1.26
N THR A 71 20.84 -25.13 -2.00
CA THR A 71 20.33 -25.49 -3.33
C THR A 71 18.99 -26.18 -3.16
N SER A 72 17.93 -25.40 -2.91
CA SER A 72 16.59 -25.95 -2.72
C SER A 72 15.86 -25.98 -4.05
N GLN A 73 15.63 -27.21 -4.52
CA GLN A 73 14.52 -27.56 -5.40
C GLN A 73 13.25 -26.79 -5.06
N ALA A 74 12.41 -26.57 -6.07
CA ALA A 74 11.04 -26.09 -5.98
C ALA A 74 10.25 -26.81 -4.87
N GLY A 75 10.39 -26.31 -3.65
CA GLY A 75 9.55 -26.60 -2.50
C GLY A 75 8.65 -25.38 -2.33
N PHE A 76 7.36 -25.65 -2.18
CA PHE A 76 6.36 -24.65 -1.87
C PHE A 76 6.75 -23.93 -0.57
N ASP A 77 7.45 -22.81 -0.69
CA ASP A 77 7.53 -21.82 0.39
C ASP A 77 6.09 -21.40 0.73
N PRO A 78 5.76 -21.17 2.01
CA PRO A 78 4.46 -20.62 2.36
C PRO A 78 4.27 -19.30 1.61
N ILE A 79 3.18 -19.22 0.85
CA ILE A 79 2.77 -18.02 0.13
C ILE A 79 2.52 -16.95 1.21
N PRO A 80 3.18 -15.79 1.16
CA PRO A 80 3.00 -14.78 2.19
C PRO A 80 1.55 -14.28 2.19
N GLU A 81 0.93 -14.19 3.35
CA GLU A 81 -0.36 -13.53 3.51
C GLU A 81 -0.12 -12.00 3.53
N VAL A 82 -0.83 -11.27 2.68
CA VAL A 82 -0.74 -9.81 2.58
C VAL A 82 -2.14 -9.25 2.77
N ASP A 83 -2.36 -8.49 3.85
CA ASP A 83 -3.67 -7.92 4.16
C ASP A 83 -4.25 -7.14 2.98
N GLY A 84 -5.51 -7.45 2.63
CA GLY A 84 -6.20 -6.85 1.49
C GLY A 84 -5.82 -7.42 0.12
N TYR A 85 -4.95 -8.43 0.05
CA TYR A 85 -4.51 -9.05 -1.19
C TYR A 85 -4.52 -10.58 -1.12
N VAL A 86 -5.15 -11.23 -2.10
CA VAL A 86 -5.06 -12.68 -2.32
C VAL A 86 -3.96 -12.96 -3.33
N LEU A 87 -2.90 -13.62 -2.88
CA LEU A 87 -1.82 -14.05 -3.76
C LEU A 87 -2.26 -15.27 -4.58
N GLN A 88 -2.21 -15.14 -5.91
CA GLN A 88 -2.55 -16.21 -6.86
C GLN A 88 -1.37 -17.14 -7.17
N GLY A 89 -0.18 -16.80 -6.71
CA GLY A 89 1.03 -17.61 -6.85
C GLY A 89 2.23 -16.81 -7.34
N GLU A 90 3.38 -17.46 -7.31
CA GLU A 90 4.65 -16.96 -7.83
C GLU A 90 4.64 -16.95 -9.37
N ILE A 91 5.06 -15.84 -9.96
CA ILE A 91 5.22 -15.70 -11.43
C ILE A 91 6.68 -15.65 -11.86
N ALA A 92 7.61 -15.33 -10.96
CA ALA A 92 9.04 -15.37 -11.23
C ALA A 92 9.88 -15.42 -9.94
N ARG A 93 11.05 -16.06 -10.01
CA ARG A 93 12.09 -16.04 -8.98
C ARG A 93 13.46 -15.89 -9.61
N GLY A 94 14.27 -15.00 -9.04
CA GLY A 94 15.64 -14.74 -9.50
C GLY A 94 16.50 -14.11 -8.42
N ALA A 95 17.73 -13.73 -8.80
CA ALA A 95 18.70 -13.12 -7.88
C ALA A 95 18.22 -11.81 -7.24
N GLN A 96 17.21 -11.16 -7.83
CA GLN A 96 16.64 -9.88 -7.37
C GLN A 96 15.38 -10.06 -6.50
N GLY A 97 14.91 -11.30 -6.29
CA GLY A 97 13.74 -11.61 -5.46
C GLY A 97 12.71 -12.51 -6.14
N ILE A 98 11.51 -12.49 -5.57
CA ILE A 98 10.35 -13.29 -6.01
C ILE A 98 9.22 -12.33 -6.38
N VAL A 99 8.57 -12.57 -7.51
CA VAL A 99 7.41 -11.80 -7.98
C VAL A 99 6.17 -12.65 -7.83
N TYR A 100 5.16 -12.12 -7.13
CA TYR A 100 3.86 -12.75 -6.95
C TYR A 100 2.79 -12.03 -7.77
N ARG A 101 1.82 -12.81 -8.27
CA ARG A 101 0.55 -12.25 -8.77
C ARG A 101 -0.41 -12.15 -7.59
N ALA A 102 -1.06 -11.00 -7.43
CA ALA A 102 -2.04 -10.76 -6.38
C ALA A 102 -3.34 -10.17 -6.96
N VAL A 103 -4.46 -10.39 -6.28
CA VAL A 103 -5.73 -9.68 -6.49
C VAL A 103 -6.07 -8.95 -5.21
N GLN A 104 -6.42 -7.68 -5.30
CA GLN A 104 -6.89 -6.91 -4.16
C GLN A 104 -8.32 -7.31 -3.80
N GLU A 105 -8.57 -7.62 -2.53
CA GLU A 105 -9.92 -7.82 -2.00
C GLU A 105 -10.51 -6.47 -1.61
N HIS A 106 -11.66 -6.13 -2.20
CA HIS A 106 -12.46 -4.95 -1.89
C HIS A 106 -13.43 -5.19 -0.74
#